data_AF-A0A6J3E6E7-F1
#
_entry.id   AF-A0A6J3E6E7-F1
#
_cell.length_a   1.000
_cell.length_b   1.000
_cell.length_c   1.000
_cell.angle_alpha   90.00
_cell.angle_beta   90.00
_cell.angle_gamma   90.00
#
_symmetry.space_group_name_H-M   'P 1'
#
loop_
_entity.id
_entity.type
_entity.pdbx_description
1 polymer ?
#
loop_
_entity_poly.entity_id
_entity_poly.type
_entity_poly.pdbx_seq_one_letter_code
_entity_poly.pdbx_strand_id
1 'polypeptide(L)'
;MPAAAHPIHTPGSLLQYHASGLSQRGADGEGFFGFLFPDIHRELQRVAQKTCCICWQRGASVTCQVRRCPRNFHFPCGIERGCVSQFFGEFKSFCWQHRPAQRLRAPQRGHSLCVICLEVVAKRPCYNTLVCPVCTSAWFHRRCIQGQALSSALHHFRCPLCQDVQTFQEEMFRLGIKIPDRDAAWEEDGAFEEHYQRHSSCDASQCLCPVGREQSEDTG
;
A
#
# COMPACT_ATOMS: atom_id res chain seq x y z
N MET A 1 3.18 30.50 5.13
CA MET A 1 2.68 29.41 6.01
C MET A 1 3.67 28.27 5.91
N PRO A 2 4.23 27.77 7.01
CA PRO A 2 5.34 26.83 6.92
C PRO A 2 4.83 25.48 6.42
N ALA A 3 5.50 24.94 5.41
CA ALA A 3 5.29 23.59 4.92
C ALA A 3 5.64 22.60 6.05
N ALA A 4 4.69 21.75 6.42
CA ALA A 4 4.96 20.62 7.28
C ALA A 4 5.88 19.67 6.48
N ALA A 5 7.05 19.35 7.04
CA ALA A 5 7.95 18.37 6.43
C ALA A 5 7.28 16.99 6.50
N HIS A 6 6.88 16.43 5.35
CA HIS A 6 6.34 15.08 5.28
C HIS A 6 7.49 14.07 5.43
N PRO A 7 7.42 13.10 6.37
CA PRO A 7 8.54 12.23 6.66
C PRO A 7 8.79 11.21 5.54
N ILE A 8 10.00 11.22 5.00
CA ILE A 8 10.53 10.23 4.06
C ILE A 8 10.51 8.85 4.72
N HIS A 9 9.67 7.95 4.20
CA HIS A 9 9.45 6.62 4.76
C HIS A 9 10.55 5.61 4.37
N THR A 10 11.48 5.31 5.27
CA THR A 10 12.45 4.21 5.10
C THR A 10 11.87 2.85 5.54
N PRO A 11 12.34 1.71 4.97
CA PRO A 11 11.72 0.39 5.18
C PRO A 11 11.71 -0.13 6.62
N GLY A 12 12.65 0.32 7.47
CA GLY A 12 12.72 -0.06 8.89
C GLY A 12 11.68 0.62 9.79
N SER A 13 11.04 1.70 9.32
CA SER A 13 10.09 2.50 10.12
C SER A 13 8.74 1.82 10.33
N LEU A 14 8.31 0.91 9.45
CA LEU A 14 6.96 0.33 9.46
C LEU A 14 6.70 -0.65 10.62
N LEU A 15 7.76 -1.30 11.14
CA LEU A 15 7.62 -2.25 12.25
C LEU A 15 7.24 -1.56 13.56
N GLN A 16 7.57 -0.28 13.73
CA GLN A 16 7.30 0.46 14.96
C GLN A 16 5.84 0.94 15.05
N TYR A 17 5.25 1.38 13.93
CA TYR A 17 3.89 1.93 13.94
C TYR A 17 2.78 0.93 14.31
N HIS A 18 3.01 -0.38 14.12
CA HIS A 18 2.02 -1.41 14.46
C HIS A 18 2.24 -2.06 15.83
N ALA A 19 3.20 -1.58 16.62
CA ALA A 19 3.31 -1.98 18.01
C ALA A 19 2.15 -1.37 18.82
N SER A 20 1.15 -2.17 19.17
CA SER A 20 -0.14 -1.69 19.67
C SER A 20 -0.09 -0.98 21.03
N GLY A 21 1.06 -0.95 21.70
CA GLY A 21 1.27 -0.22 22.95
C GLY A 21 2.20 0.98 22.87
N LEU A 22 2.73 1.30 21.69
CA LEU A 22 3.64 2.44 21.53
C LEU A 22 2.84 3.72 21.28
N SER A 23 2.92 4.68 22.20
CA SER A 23 2.28 5.99 22.07
C SER A 23 3.32 7.05 21.72
N GLN A 24 3.03 7.88 20.72
CA GLN A 24 3.84 9.04 20.37
C GLN A 24 3.47 10.18 21.33
N ARG A 25 4.35 10.46 22.29
CA ARG A 25 4.11 11.48 23.34
C ARG A 25 5.07 12.66 23.26
N GLY A 26 6.17 12.53 22.54
CA GLY A 26 7.11 13.62 22.27
C GLY A 26 6.69 14.44 21.06
N ALA A 27 7.31 15.61 20.92
CA ALA A 27 7.22 16.40 19.68
C ALA A 27 7.99 15.72 18.53
N ASP A 28 7.75 16.13 17.28
CA ASP A 28 8.33 15.48 16.09
C ASP A 28 9.86 15.38 16.11
N GLY A 29 10.54 16.36 16.72
CA GLY A 29 12.01 16.39 16.88
C GLY A 29 12.57 15.66 18.11
N GLU A 30 11.72 15.08 18.96
CA GLU A 30 12.12 14.40 20.18
C GLU A 30 12.13 12.88 20.02
N GLY A 31 13.14 12.22 20.60
CA GLY A 31 13.27 10.77 20.52
C GLY A 31 13.43 10.30 19.07
N PHE A 32 12.69 9.26 18.69
CA PHE A 32 12.63 8.79 17.31
C PHE A 32 11.27 9.18 16.72
N PHE A 33 11.19 10.28 15.97
CA PHE A 33 9.94 10.83 15.42
C PHE A 33 8.81 10.98 16.46
N GLY A 34 9.08 11.59 17.61
CA GLY A 34 8.11 11.76 18.71
C GLY A 34 7.87 10.52 19.58
N PHE A 35 8.49 9.38 19.26
CA PHE A 35 8.56 8.23 20.16
C PHE A 35 9.73 8.41 21.12
N LEU A 36 9.41 8.70 22.38
CA LEU A 36 10.40 8.85 23.44
C LEU A 36 11.07 7.49 23.71
N PHE A 37 12.40 7.44 23.84
CA PHE A 37 13.14 6.21 24.11
C PHE A 37 12.63 5.41 25.33
N PRO A 38 12.22 6.04 26.45
CA PRO A 38 11.61 5.31 27.57
C PRO A 38 10.31 4.58 27.20
N ASP A 39 9.54 5.11 26.25
CA ASP A 39 8.29 4.51 25.78
C ASP A 39 8.58 3.32 24.86
N ILE A 40 9.58 3.44 23.99
CA ILE A 40 10.09 2.35 23.17
C ILE A 40 10.59 1.21 24.07
N HIS A 41 11.41 1.51 25.08
CA HIS A 41 11.93 0.50 25.99
C HIS A 41 10.82 -0.21 26.76
N ARG A 42 9.82 0.54 27.27
CA ARG A 42 8.67 -0.03 27.96
C ARG A 42 7.85 -0.95 27.06
N GLU A 43 7.63 -0.56 25.80
CA GLU A 43 6.91 -1.41 24.85
C GLU A 43 7.70 -2.67 24.49
N LEU A 44 9.03 -2.58 24.34
CA LEU A 44 9.88 -3.77 24.12
C LEU A 44 9.75 -4.79 25.26
N GLN A 45 9.76 -4.35 26.52
CA GLN A 45 9.57 -5.23 27.67
C GLN A 45 8.18 -5.87 27.68
N ARG A 46 7.14 -5.11 27.35
CA ARG A 46 5.76 -5.62 27.25
C ARG A 46 5.62 -6.66 26.14
N VAL A 47 6.18 -6.37 24.97
CA VAL A 47 6.11 -7.23 23.78
C VAL A 47 6.89 -8.53 23.97
N ALA A 48 8.01 -8.49 24.71
CA ALA A 48 8.80 -9.69 25.04
C ALA A 48 8.00 -10.77 25.78
N GLN A 49 6.93 -10.38 26.48
CA GLN A 49 6.04 -11.31 27.20
C GLN A 49 4.88 -11.83 26.34
N LYS A 50 4.60 -11.22 25.18
CA LYS A 50 3.48 -11.58 24.31
C LYS A 50 3.87 -12.70 23.35
N THR A 51 3.04 -13.73 23.30
CA THR A 51 3.20 -14.87 22.36
C THR A 51 2.36 -14.65 21.10
N CYS A 52 2.96 -14.92 19.95
CA CYS A 52 2.27 -14.91 18.67
C CYS A 52 1.30 -16.09 18.56
N CYS A 53 0.03 -15.83 18.28
CA CYS A 53 -0.99 -16.88 18.12
C CYS A 53 -0.89 -17.67 16.80
N ILE A 54 0.13 -17.42 15.98
CA ILE A 54 0.35 -18.07 14.68
C ILE A 54 1.57 -18.99 14.75
N CYS A 55 2.74 -18.45 15.10
CA CYS A 55 4.00 -19.21 15.20
C CYS A 55 4.37 -19.62 16.63
N TRP A 56 3.61 -19.19 17.64
CA TRP A 56 3.82 -19.51 19.07
C TRP A 56 5.13 -19.01 19.68
N GLN A 57 5.87 -18.15 18.97
CA GLN A 57 7.07 -17.50 19.49
C GLN A 57 6.74 -16.19 20.22
N ARG A 58 7.61 -15.80 21.16
CA ARG A 58 7.50 -14.52 21.91
C ARG A 58 7.81 -13.31 21.02
N GLY A 59 7.51 -12.11 21.51
CA GLY A 59 7.81 -10.86 20.81
C GLY A 59 6.70 -10.39 19.87
N ALA A 60 5.46 -10.86 20.05
CA ALA A 60 4.34 -10.45 19.21
C ALA A 60 3.87 -9.03 19.54
N SER A 61 4.28 -8.06 18.73
CA SER A 61 3.99 -6.62 18.95
C SER A 61 2.60 -6.18 18.52
N VAL A 62 1.96 -6.91 17.59
CA VAL A 62 0.68 -6.51 17.02
C VAL A 62 -0.46 -7.19 17.76
N THR A 63 -1.44 -6.42 18.21
CA THR A 63 -2.63 -6.89 18.92
C THR A 63 -3.87 -6.59 18.08
N CYS A 64 -4.83 -7.50 18.06
CA CYS A 64 -6.12 -7.22 17.42
C CYS A 64 -6.89 -6.12 18.17
N GLN A 65 -7.35 -5.11 17.44
CA GLN A 65 -8.06 -3.94 17.97
C GLN A 65 -9.42 -4.26 18.61
N VAL A 66 -10.06 -5.36 18.20
CA VAL A 66 -11.37 -5.75 18.73
C VAL A 66 -11.27 -6.07 20.21
N ARG A 67 -12.09 -5.40 21.02
CA ARG A 67 -12.15 -5.59 22.48
C ARG A 67 -12.32 -7.08 22.81
N ARG A 68 -11.55 -7.54 23.81
CA ARG A 68 -11.54 -8.94 24.29
C ARG A 68 -11.02 -9.98 23.28
N CYS A 69 -10.50 -9.58 22.12
CA CYS A 69 -9.78 -10.51 21.26
C CYS A 69 -8.39 -10.79 21.87
N PRO A 70 -8.04 -12.04 22.22
CA PRO A 70 -6.76 -12.35 22.86
C PRO A 70 -5.60 -12.46 21.85
N ARG A 71 -5.85 -12.24 20.56
CA ARG A 71 -4.87 -12.52 19.50
C ARG A 71 -3.82 -11.43 19.42
N ASN A 72 -2.60 -11.83 19.76
CA ASN A 72 -1.37 -11.11 19.45
C ASN A 72 -0.65 -11.85 18.32
N PHE A 73 0.02 -11.14 17.42
CA PHE A 73 0.77 -11.75 16.33
C PHE A 73 1.98 -10.88 15.98
N HIS A 74 3.03 -11.49 15.42
CA HIS A 74 4.06 -10.71 14.73
C HIS A 74 3.44 -10.09 13.47
N PHE A 75 3.88 -8.90 13.11
CA PHE A 75 3.44 -8.24 11.88
C PHE A 75 3.57 -9.14 10.63
N PRO A 76 4.74 -9.77 10.33
CA PRO A 76 4.87 -10.67 9.18
C PRO A 76 3.95 -11.89 9.25
N CYS A 77 3.86 -12.56 10.41
CA CYS A 77 2.91 -13.67 10.58
C CYS A 77 1.46 -13.23 10.32
N GLY A 78 1.11 -12.01 10.75
CA GLY A 78 -0.18 -11.41 10.47
C GLY A 78 -0.46 -11.28 8.98
N ILE A 79 0.50 -10.75 8.20
CA ILE A 79 0.39 -10.62 6.74
C ILE A 79 0.14 -11.98 6.09
N GLU A 80 0.95 -12.98 6.45
CA GLU A 80 0.86 -14.36 5.91
C GLU A 80 -0.49 -15.00 6.24
N ARG A 81 -1.00 -14.78 7.45
CA ARG A 81 -2.30 -15.30 7.90
C ARG A 81 -3.50 -14.50 7.37
N GLY A 82 -3.25 -13.38 6.70
CA GLY A 82 -4.29 -12.48 6.18
C GLY A 82 -4.95 -11.61 7.24
N CYS A 83 -4.23 -11.21 8.27
CA CYS A 83 -4.61 -10.09 9.13
C CYS A 83 -4.57 -8.77 8.33
N VAL A 84 -5.26 -7.75 8.84
CA VAL A 84 -5.26 -6.41 8.24
C VAL A 84 -4.64 -5.44 9.24
N SER A 85 -3.64 -4.69 8.80
CA SER A 85 -3.09 -3.53 9.52
C SER A 85 -3.39 -2.27 8.73
N GLN A 86 -3.92 -1.26 9.40
CA GLN A 86 -4.28 0.04 8.80
C GLN A 86 -3.12 1.01 8.99
N PHE A 87 -2.75 1.74 7.93
CA PHE A 87 -1.60 2.65 7.93
C PHE A 87 -2.02 4.12 8.10
N PHE A 88 -3.14 4.36 8.78
CA PHE A 88 -3.72 5.68 9.00
C PHE A 88 -4.28 5.79 10.43
N GLY A 89 -4.40 7.03 10.93
CA GLY A 89 -4.92 7.31 12.26
C GLY A 89 -4.14 6.58 13.36
N GLU A 90 -4.84 5.77 14.17
CA GLU A 90 -4.25 5.00 15.29
C GLU A 90 -3.54 3.70 14.86
N PHE A 91 -3.28 3.49 13.57
CA PHE A 91 -2.57 2.31 13.03
C PHE A 91 -3.16 0.94 13.45
N LYS A 92 -4.50 0.86 13.51
CA LYS A 92 -5.25 -0.30 14.02
C LYS A 92 -4.95 -1.59 13.25
N SER A 93 -4.83 -2.69 13.98
CA SER A 93 -4.65 -4.02 13.39
C SER A 93 -5.77 -4.98 13.78
N PHE A 94 -6.12 -5.88 12.86
CA PHE A 94 -7.23 -6.82 13.01
C PHE A 94 -6.79 -8.23 12.62
N CYS A 95 -7.08 -9.21 13.48
CA CYS A 95 -6.77 -10.60 13.18
C CYS A 95 -7.63 -11.13 12.02
N TRP A 96 -7.26 -12.28 11.45
CA TRP A 96 -7.96 -12.90 10.32
C TRP A 96 -9.47 -13.15 10.55
N GLN A 97 -9.93 -13.21 11.80
CA GLN A 97 -11.37 -13.34 12.14
C GLN A 97 -12.09 -11.98 12.27
N HIS A 98 -11.37 -10.92 12.64
CA HIS A 98 -11.93 -9.60 12.93
C HIS A 98 -11.56 -8.55 11.88
N ARG A 99 -10.85 -8.95 10.83
CA ARG A 99 -10.45 -8.05 9.75
C ARG A 99 -11.68 -7.43 9.08
N PRO A 100 -11.58 -6.17 8.65
CA PRO A 100 -12.60 -5.57 7.80
C PRO A 100 -12.75 -6.40 6.52
N ALA A 101 -14.00 -6.53 6.08
CA ALA A 101 -14.35 -7.19 4.82
C ALA A 101 -15.30 -6.28 4.03
N GLN A 102 -15.32 -6.46 2.72
CA GLN A 102 -16.31 -5.83 1.85
C GLN A 102 -17.55 -6.71 1.79
N ARG A 103 -18.73 -6.10 1.89
CA ARG A 103 -20.01 -6.80 1.77
C ARG A 103 -20.67 -6.38 0.48
N LEU A 104 -20.64 -7.27 -0.53
CA LEU A 104 -21.44 -7.08 -1.73
C LEU A 104 -22.85 -7.62 -1.50
N ARG A 105 -23.85 -6.84 -1.95
CA ARG A 105 -25.27 -7.23 -1.84
C ARG A 105 -25.65 -8.38 -2.77
N ALA A 106 -24.93 -8.55 -3.89
CA ALA A 106 -25.18 -9.62 -4.84
C ALA A 106 -23.87 -10.25 -5.35
N PRO A 107 -23.82 -11.58 -5.54
CA PRO A 107 -22.71 -12.23 -6.24
C PRO A 107 -22.71 -11.83 -7.71
N GLN A 108 -21.53 -11.51 -8.26
CA GLN A 108 -21.37 -11.24 -9.69
C GLN A 108 -21.63 -12.51 -10.50
N ARG A 109 -22.34 -12.37 -11.63
CA ARG A 109 -22.50 -13.45 -12.61
C ARG A 109 -21.36 -13.35 -13.62
N GLY A 110 -20.51 -14.38 -13.72
CA GLY A 110 -19.42 -14.45 -14.71
C GLY A 110 -18.02 -14.64 -14.11
N HIS A 111 -16.99 -14.51 -14.95
CA HIS A 111 -15.59 -14.42 -14.52
C HIS A 111 -15.27 -12.98 -14.15
N SER A 112 -14.81 -12.75 -12.92
CA SER A 112 -14.25 -11.46 -12.51
C SER A 112 -12.76 -11.49 -12.76
N LEU A 113 -12.26 -10.56 -13.58
CA LEU A 113 -10.83 -10.37 -13.83
C LEU A 113 -10.32 -9.21 -12.98
N CYS A 114 -9.06 -9.30 -12.57
CA CYS A 114 -8.34 -8.16 -12.00
C CYS A 114 -8.14 -7.11 -13.08
N VAL A 115 -8.59 -5.88 -12.88
CA VAL A 115 -8.46 -4.82 -13.91
C VAL A 115 -7.01 -4.35 -14.12
N ILE A 116 -6.07 -4.79 -13.28
CA ILE A 116 -4.65 -4.42 -13.35
C ILE A 116 -3.85 -5.46 -14.14
N CYS A 117 -3.93 -6.75 -13.77
CA CYS A 117 -3.17 -7.82 -14.42
C CYS A 117 -3.99 -8.66 -15.41
N LEU A 118 -5.30 -8.44 -15.52
CA LEU A 118 -6.22 -9.17 -16.37
C LEU A 118 -6.37 -10.67 -16.05
N GLU A 119 -5.84 -11.13 -14.91
CA GLU A 119 -6.00 -12.51 -14.44
C GLU A 119 -7.26 -12.68 -13.57
N VAL A 120 -7.71 -13.93 -13.42
CA VAL A 120 -8.92 -14.28 -12.66
C VAL A 120 -8.78 -13.94 -11.17
N VAL A 121 -9.82 -13.34 -10.60
CA VAL A 121 -9.96 -13.13 -9.15
C VAL A 121 -11.08 -14.02 -8.57
N ALA A 122 -11.16 -14.09 -7.25
CA ALA A 122 -12.28 -14.76 -6.60
C ALA A 122 -13.61 -14.08 -6.96
N LYS A 123 -14.67 -14.87 -7.13
CA LYS A 123 -16.03 -14.36 -7.46
C LYS A 123 -16.71 -13.58 -6.33
N ARG A 124 -16.05 -13.46 -5.17
CA ARG A 124 -16.54 -12.76 -3.98
C ARG A 124 -15.37 -12.03 -3.31
N PRO A 125 -15.61 -10.85 -2.70
CA PRO A 125 -14.58 -10.18 -1.96
C PRO A 125 -14.07 -11.05 -0.81
N CYS A 126 -12.76 -11.07 -0.65
CA CYS A 126 -12.06 -11.77 0.41
C CYS A 126 -10.74 -11.05 0.71
N TYR A 127 -9.89 -11.60 1.57
CA TYR A 127 -8.60 -10.94 1.85
C TYR A 127 -7.77 -10.69 0.57
N ASN A 128 -7.75 -11.65 -0.35
CA ASN A 128 -6.95 -11.58 -1.57
C ASN A 128 -7.67 -10.89 -2.76
N THR A 129 -8.97 -10.60 -2.65
CA THR A 129 -9.77 -10.05 -3.74
C THR A 129 -10.60 -8.89 -3.24
N LEU A 130 -10.31 -7.70 -3.77
CA LEU A 130 -10.98 -6.45 -3.42
C LEU A 130 -11.79 -5.93 -4.61
N VAL A 131 -12.76 -5.08 -4.34
CA VAL A 131 -13.63 -4.45 -5.33
C VAL A 131 -13.77 -2.95 -5.02
N CYS A 132 -13.88 -2.11 -6.05
CA CYS A 132 -14.20 -0.70 -5.86
C CYS A 132 -15.60 -0.57 -5.22
N PRO A 133 -15.74 0.16 -4.10
CA PRO A 133 -17.03 0.32 -3.42
C PRO A 133 -18.03 1.17 -4.21
N VAL A 134 -17.56 1.99 -5.16
CA VAL A 134 -18.40 2.91 -5.94
C VAL A 134 -18.97 2.22 -7.17
N CYS A 135 -18.12 1.81 -8.11
CA CYS A 135 -18.60 1.23 -9.36
C CYS A 135 -18.96 -0.26 -9.24
N THR A 136 -18.45 -0.97 -8.23
CA THR A 136 -18.67 -2.42 -8.00
C THR A 136 -18.23 -3.37 -9.13
N SER A 137 -17.67 -2.80 -10.20
CA SER A 137 -17.21 -3.51 -11.41
C SER A 137 -15.69 -3.58 -11.52
N ALA A 138 -14.94 -2.74 -10.79
CA ALA A 138 -13.49 -2.84 -10.75
C ALA A 138 -13.06 -3.83 -9.66
N TRP A 139 -12.48 -4.95 -10.06
CA TRP A 139 -12.00 -6.01 -9.17
C TRP A 139 -10.48 -6.10 -9.21
N PHE A 140 -9.87 -6.48 -8.10
CA PHE A 140 -8.41 -6.46 -7.94
C PHE A 140 -7.93 -7.64 -7.10
N HIS A 141 -6.79 -8.24 -7.47
CA HIS A 141 -5.98 -8.95 -6.48
C HIS A 141 -5.43 -7.93 -5.48
N ARG A 142 -5.42 -8.28 -4.18
CA ARG A 142 -4.85 -7.44 -3.13
C ARG A 142 -3.41 -7.01 -3.45
N ARG A 143 -2.60 -7.92 -3.99
CA ARG A 143 -1.21 -7.65 -4.38
C ARG A 143 -1.12 -6.61 -5.50
N CYS A 144 -1.95 -6.74 -6.55
CA CYS A 144 -1.95 -5.82 -7.68
C CYS A 144 -2.33 -4.41 -7.24
N ILE A 145 -3.41 -4.27 -6.48
CA ILE A 145 -3.86 -2.93 -6.04
C ILE A 145 -2.89 -2.32 -5.01
N GLN A 146 -2.25 -3.15 -4.18
CA GLN A 146 -1.18 -2.68 -3.30
C GLN A 146 0.04 -2.16 -4.09
N GLY A 147 0.42 -2.85 -5.18
CA GLY A 147 1.48 -2.39 -6.08
C GLY A 147 1.12 -1.07 -6.76
N GLN A 148 -0.11 -0.96 -7.27
CA GLN A 148 -0.61 0.27 -7.86
C GLN A 148 -0.60 1.42 -6.85
N ALA A 149 -1.08 1.21 -5.62
CA ALA A 149 -1.06 2.23 -4.57
C ALA A 149 0.36 2.71 -4.24
N LEU A 150 1.33 1.81 -4.17
CA LEU A 150 2.73 2.16 -3.89
C LEU A 150 3.39 2.95 -5.02
N SER A 151 2.98 2.70 -6.27
CA SER A 151 3.46 3.40 -7.46
C SER A 151 2.78 4.75 -7.66
N SER A 152 1.45 4.82 -7.53
CA SER A 152 0.68 6.04 -7.78
C SER A 152 0.68 7.03 -6.62
N ALA A 153 0.95 6.55 -5.40
CA ALA A 153 0.89 7.35 -4.18
C ALA A 153 -0.46 8.08 -3.98
N LEU A 154 -0.56 8.89 -2.92
CA LEU A 154 -1.83 9.44 -2.45
C LEU A 154 -2.55 10.31 -3.50
N HIS A 155 -1.82 11.12 -4.26
CA HIS A 155 -2.43 12.09 -5.17
C HIS A 155 -2.97 11.47 -6.46
N HIS A 156 -2.40 10.35 -6.92
CA HIS A 156 -2.80 9.73 -8.19
C HIS A 156 -3.56 8.41 -8.03
N PHE A 157 -3.58 7.83 -6.82
CA PHE A 157 -4.24 6.57 -6.56
C PHE A 157 -5.77 6.71 -6.57
N ARG A 158 -6.40 6.20 -7.64
CA ARG A 158 -7.85 6.29 -7.89
C ARG A 158 -8.37 5.02 -8.53
N CYS A 159 -9.68 4.82 -8.54
CA CYS A 159 -10.25 3.66 -9.23
C CYS A 159 -9.93 3.72 -10.74
N PRO A 160 -9.29 2.69 -11.35
CA PRO A 160 -8.96 2.72 -12.77
C PRO A 160 -10.17 2.77 -13.71
N LEU A 161 -11.36 2.36 -13.24
CA LEU A 161 -12.56 2.32 -14.07
C LEU A 161 -13.42 3.57 -13.93
N CYS A 162 -13.79 3.95 -12.71
CA CYS A 162 -14.72 5.08 -12.48
C CYS A 162 -14.02 6.36 -12.02
N GLN A 163 -12.70 6.33 -11.85
CA GLN A 163 -11.86 7.46 -11.44
C GLN A 163 -12.20 8.08 -10.07
N ASP A 164 -13.11 7.47 -9.30
CA ASP A 164 -13.37 7.88 -7.92
C ASP A 164 -12.08 7.79 -7.09
N VAL A 165 -11.81 8.86 -6.36
CA VAL A 165 -10.64 9.01 -5.49
C VAL A 165 -11.06 8.79 -4.05
N GLN A 166 -11.96 9.62 -3.53
CA GLN A 166 -12.24 9.72 -2.10
C GLN A 166 -12.77 8.40 -1.51
N THR A 167 -13.91 7.92 -2.00
CA THR A 167 -14.56 6.70 -1.45
C THR A 167 -13.68 5.48 -1.70
N PHE A 168 -13.03 5.43 -2.86
CA PHE A 168 -12.10 4.37 -3.22
C PHE A 168 -10.90 4.31 -2.26
N GLN A 169 -10.21 5.43 -2.03
CA GLN A 169 -9.07 5.49 -1.13
C GLN A 169 -9.45 5.15 0.31
N GLU A 170 -10.53 5.75 0.83
CA GLU A 170 -11.01 5.46 2.19
C GLU A 170 -11.25 3.95 2.41
N GLU A 171 -11.87 3.29 1.43
CA GLU A 171 -12.11 1.85 1.49
C GLU A 171 -10.81 1.03 1.37
N MET A 172 -9.90 1.42 0.47
CA MET A 172 -8.60 0.75 0.32
C MET A 172 -7.76 0.88 1.61
N PHE A 173 -7.73 2.07 2.21
CA PHE A 173 -7.13 2.30 3.53
C PHE A 173 -7.76 1.41 4.59
N ARG A 174 -9.10 1.41 4.70
CA ARG A 174 -9.83 0.59 5.67
C ARG A 174 -9.47 -0.89 5.55
N LEU A 175 -9.27 -1.38 4.34
CA LEU A 175 -8.90 -2.77 4.03
C LEU A 175 -7.39 -3.05 4.20
N GLY A 176 -6.60 -2.06 4.62
CA GLY A 176 -5.16 -2.17 4.89
C GLY A 176 -4.28 -2.14 3.64
N ILE A 177 -4.73 -1.48 2.57
CA ILE A 177 -3.85 -1.12 1.46
C ILE A 177 -3.03 0.10 1.89
N LYS A 178 -1.71 -0.02 1.83
CA LYS A 178 -0.80 1.10 2.11
C LYS A 178 -0.78 2.03 0.91
N ILE A 179 -1.16 3.29 1.11
CA ILE A 179 -1.09 4.36 0.11
C ILE A 179 -0.13 5.41 0.69
N PRO A 180 1.10 5.55 0.17
CA PRO A 180 2.07 6.48 0.71
C PRO A 180 1.73 7.92 0.31
N ASP A 181 2.01 8.86 1.22
CA ASP A 181 1.93 10.30 0.96
C ASP A 181 3.30 10.78 0.47
N ARG A 182 3.48 10.76 -0.84
CA ARG A 182 4.69 11.15 -1.58
C ARG A 182 4.31 11.37 -3.05
N ASP A 183 5.26 11.86 -3.84
CA ASP A 183 5.11 11.93 -5.29
C ASP A 183 4.94 10.52 -5.89
N ALA A 184 4.26 10.43 -7.02
CA ALA A 184 4.14 9.16 -7.70
C ALA A 184 5.53 8.68 -8.16
N ALA A 185 5.72 7.37 -8.26
CA ALA A 185 7.01 6.80 -8.69
C ALA A 185 7.45 7.27 -10.09
N TRP A 186 6.51 7.73 -10.91
CA TRP A 186 6.78 8.32 -12.23
C TRP A 186 6.99 9.84 -12.19
N GLU A 187 6.90 10.48 -11.02
CA GLU A 187 7.23 11.89 -10.81
C GLU A 187 8.58 12.07 -10.10
N GLU A 188 9.25 10.96 -9.75
CA GLU A 188 10.61 10.97 -9.20
C GLU A 188 11.62 11.43 -10.28
N ASP A 189 12.67 12.15 -9.87
CA ASP A 189 13.69 12.73 -10.76
C ASP A 189 14.22 11.68 -11.76
N GLY A 190 14.12 12.00 -13.06
CA GLY A 190 14.56 11.13 -14.16
C GLY A 190 13.49 10.20 -14.75
N ALA A 191 12.29 10.10 -14.17
CA ALA A 191 11.24 9.18 -14.63
C ALA A 191 10.72 9.45 -16.07
N PHE A 192 10.95 10.66 -16.59
CA PHE A 192 10.63 11.02 -17.98
C PHE A 192 11.87 11.30 -18.83
N GLU A 193 13.10 11.11 -18.34
CA GLU A 193 14.31 11.37 -19.15
C GLU A 193 14.34 10.56 -20.44
N GLU A 194 13.86 9.30 -20.39
CA GLU A 194 13.70 8.45 -21.58
C GLU A 194 12.59 8.95 -22.52
N HIS A 195 11.53 9.58 -21.99
CA HIS A 195 10.48 10.18 -22.82
C HIS A 195 10.96 11.43 -23.58
N TYR A 196 12.00 12.12 -23.08
CA TYR A 196 12.69 13.20 -23.79
C TYR A 196 13.73 12.68 -24.80
N GLN A 197 14.08 11.39 -24.76
CA GLN A 197 14.91 10.76 -25.79
C GLN A 197 14.05 10.50 -27.02
N ARG A 198 13.98 11.51 -27.89
CA ARG A 198 13.41 11.34 -29.22
C ARG A 198 14.20 10.25 -29.93
N HIS A 199 13.53 9.18 -30.34
CA HIS A 199 14.17 8.13 -31.11
C HIS A 199 14.84 8.74 -32.34
N SER A 200 16.17 8.70 -32.36
CA SER A 200 16.99 9.48 -33.28
C SER A 200 17.49 8.65 -34.46
N SER A 201 17.14 7.36 -34.55
CA SER A 201 17.67 6.46 -35.58
C SER A 201 16.58 5.66 -36.29
N CYS A 202 16.82 5.25 -37.54
CA CYS A 202 15.88 4.40 -38.29
C CYS A 202 16.09 2.91 -37.96
N ASP A 203 15.04 2.25 -37.44
CA ASP A 203 15.05 0.81 -37.08
C ASP A 203 14.78 -0.15 -38.25
N ALA A 204 14.55 0.37 -39.46
CA ALA A 204 14.24 -0.47 -40.61
C ALA A 204 15.42 -1.41 -40.93
N SER A 205 15.15 -2.68 -41.24
CA SER A 205 16.18 -3.66 -41.61
C SER A 205 17.08 -3.16 -42.75
N GLN A 206 16.53 -2.41 -43.70
CA GLN A 206 17.25 -1.63 -44.69
C GLN A 206 16.81 -0.16 -44.66
N CYS A 207 17.70 0.75 -44.26
CA CYS A 207 17.44 2.20 -44.29
C CYS A 207 17.64 2.74 -45.71
N LEU A 208 16.69 3.52 -46.18
CA LEU A 208 16.73 4.16 -47.51
C LEU A 208 17.15 5.64 -47.45
N CYS A 209 17.42 6.18 -46.25
CA CYS A 209 17.89 7.55 -46.10
C CYS A 209 19.33 7.67 -46.62
N PRO A 210 19.60 8.53 -47.61
CA PRO A 210 20.94 8.68 -48.21
C PRO A 210 21.96 9.32 -47.26
N VAL A 211 21.50 10.06 -46.24
CA VAL A 211 22.35 10.73 -45.23
C VAL A 211 22.65 9.81 -44.04
N GLY A 212 22.01 8.65 -43.97
CA GLY A 212 22.19 7.68 -42.90
C GLY A 212 20.99 7.59 -41.96
N ARG A 213 21.10 6.69 -40.98
CA ARG A 213 19.99 6.29 -40.11
C ARG A 213 19.62 7.34 -39.06
N GLU A 214 20.54 8.23 -38.71
CA GLU A 214 20.38 9.18 -37.59
C GLU A 214 19.73 10.51 -38.00
N GLN A 215 19.41 10.67 -39.29
CA GLN A 215 18.80 11.89 -39.79
C GLN A 215 17.29 11.87 -39.55
N SER A 216 16.77 12.89 -38.87
CA SER A 216 15.34 13.19 -38.77
C SER A 216 15.01 14.49 -39.53
N GLU A 217 13.79 14.58 -40.07
CA GLU A 217 13.27 15.85 -40.62
C GLU A 217 12.78 16.72 -39.46
N ASP A 218 13.30 17.94 -39.35
CA ASP A 218 12.86 18.90 -38.34
C ASP A 218 11.48 19.42 -38.74
N THR A 219 10.45 18.81 -38.18
CA THR A 219 9.06 19.28 -38.27
C THR A 219 8.74 19.92 -36.92
N GLY A 220 8.69 21.25 -36.93
CA GLY A 220 8.41 22.09 -35.76
C GLY A 220 7.04 21.89 -35.14
#